data_AF-A0A6J1PYK5-F1
#
_entry.id   AF-A0A6J1PYK5-F1
#
_cell.length_a   1.000
_cell.length_b   1.000
_cell.length_c   1.000
_cell.angle_alpha   90.00
_cell.angle_beta   90.00
_cell.angle_gamma   90.00
#
_symmetry.space_group_name_H-M   'P 1'
#
loop_
_entity.id
_entity.type
_entity.pdbx_description
1 polymer ?
#
loop_
_entity_poly.entity_id
_entity_poly.type
_entity_poly.pdbx_seq_one_letter_code
_entity_poly.pdbx_strand_id
1 'polypeptide(L)'
;MIVCTLQFGHALQHLLTTVYGLREYSAGLSFVEWDAVFICDFFMENWLYETFMLQKISEHYKTKQPLPAEAIESIKRMRSSHLAGYKLCKELYLSHLDLELHS
;
A
#
# COMPACT_ATOMS: atom_id res chain seq x y z
N MET A 1 8.05 0.21 -6.44
CA MET A 1 6.64 0.49 -6.82
C MET A 1 5.76 0.46 -5.58
N ILE A 2 5.60 -0.69 -4.89
CA ILE A 2 4.77 -0.81 -3.67
C ILE A 2 5.10 0.27 -2.61
N VAL A 3 6.37 0.42 -2.23
CA VAL A 3 6.78 1.42 -1.23
C VAL A 3 6.39 2.85 -1.63
N CYS A 4 6.48 3.20 -2.90
CA CYS A 4 6.11 4.54 -3.38
C CYS A 4 4.60 4.78 -3.23
N THR A 5 3.79 3.75 -3.48
CA THR A 5 2.32 3.83 -3.38
C THR A 5 1.86 3.87 -1.93
N LEU A 6 2.53 3.15 -1.02
CA LEU A 6 2.29 3.23 0.43
C LEU A 6 2.53 4.66 0.94
N GLN A 7 3.70 5.24 0.64
CA GLN A 7 4.03 6.62 1.05
C GLN A 7 3.07 7.65 0.44
N PHE A 8 2.54 7.38 -0.75
CA PHE A 8 1.55 8.24 -1.38
C PHE A 8 0.19 8.17 -0.68
N GLY A 9 -0.24 7.00 -0.18
CA GLY A 9 -1.45 6.87 0.64
C GLY A 9 -1.40 7.75 1.89
N HIS A 10 -0.26 7.70 2.58
CA HIS A 10 0.02 8.54 3.74
C HIS A 10 -0.07 10.03 3.41
N ALA A 11 0.58 10.44 2.31
CA ALA A 11 0.55 11.81 1.82
C ALA A 11 -0.88 12.26 1.45
N LEU A 12 -1.69 11.40 0.81
CA LEU A 12 -3.06 11.72 0.46
C LEU A 12 -3.92 11.98 1.70
N GLN A 13 -3.81 11.14 2.73
CA GLN A 13 -4.57 11.33 3.97
C GLN A 13 -4.18 12.66 4.66
N HIS A 14 -2.90 13.02 4.61
CA HIS A 14 -2.42 14.29 5.14
C HIS A 14 -2.93 15.49 4.31
N LEU A 15 -2.82 15.43 2.99
CA LEU A 15 -3.12 16.55 2.08
C LEU A 15 -4.62 16.78 1.87
N LEU A 16 -5.43 15.73 1.94
CA LEU A 16 -6.88 15.78 1.67
C LEU A 16 -7.74 15.85 2.93
N THR A 17 -7.13 16.08 4.10
CA THR A 17 -7.87 16.24 5.34
C THR A 17 -8.85 17.39 5.26
N THR A 18 -10.07 17.17 5.75
CA THR A 18 -11.14 18.18 5.80
C THR A 18 -11.38 18.72 7.21
N VAL A 19 -10.45 18.43 8.13
CA VAL A 19 -10.48 18.94 9.50
C VAL A 19 -9.86 20.34 9.52
N TYR A 20 -10.68 21.34 9.84
CA TYR A 20 -10.28 22.76 9.88
C TYR A 20 -10.83 23.46 11.12
N GLY A 21 -10.34 24.68 11.43
CA GLY A 21 -10.81 25.50 12.55
C GLY A 21 -10.28 25.03 13.90
N LEU A 22 -11.13 25.03 14.95
CA LEU A 22 -10.73 24.71 16.33
C LEU A 22 -10.20 23.27 16.55
N ARG A 23 -10.15 22.44 15.50
CA ARG A 23 -9.70 21.04 15.52
C ARG A 23 -8.46 20.79 14.66
N GLU A 24 -7.76 21.85 14.25
CA GLU A 24 -6.57 21.76 13.38
C GLU A 24 -5.48 20.81 13.91
N TYR A 25 -5.37 20.64 15.23
CA TYR A 25 -4.44 19.71 15.86
C TYR A 25 -4.75 18.23 15.53
N SER A 26 -5.97 17.90 15.07
CA SER A 26 -6.39 16.56 14.62
C SER A 26 -6.42 16.43 13.08
N ALA A 27 -5.78 17.35 12.35
CA ALA A 27 -5.75 17.30 10.89
C ALA A 27 -4.77 16.24 10.37
N GLY A 28 -5.08 15.73 9.18
CA GLY A 28 -4.28 14.73 8.47
C GLY A 28 -4.28 13.37 9.17
N LEU A 29 -3.12 13.02 9.73
CA LEU A 29 -2.86 11.77 10.45
C LEU A 29 -2.77 11.97 11.96
N SER A 30 -2.84 13.23 12.41
CA SER A 30 -2.74 13.57 13.82
C SER A 30 -3.95 13.02 14.58
N PHE A 31 -3.71 12.41 15.75
CA PHE A 31 -4.75 11.80 16.59
C PHE A 31 -5.56 10.66 15.94
N VAL A 32 -5.04 10.08 14.86
CA VAL A 32 -5.54 8.78 14.37
C VAL A 32 -4.90 7.69 15.22
N GLU A 33 -5.70 6.72 15.67
CA GLU A 33 -5.21 5.56 16.39
C GLU A 33 -4.13 4.82 15.56
N TRP A 34 -3.08 4.36 16.24
CA TRP A 34 -1.88 3.83 15.56
C TRP A 34 -2.14 2.55 14.76
N ASP A 35 -3.16 1.78 15.13
CA ASP A 35 -3.64 0.61 14.39
C ASP A 35 -4.42 0.97 13.11
N ALA A 36 -4.92 2.19 12.99
CA ALA A 36 -5.66 2.69 11.83
C ALA A 36 -4.82 3.57 10.88
N VAL A 37 -3.66 4.05 11.32
CA VAL A 37 -2.85 5.04 10.57
C VAL A 37 -2.39 4.55 9.19
N PHE A 38 -2.25 3.23 9.00
CA PHE A 38 -1.76 2.64 7.74
C PHE A 38 -2.86 2.20 6.77
N ILE A 39 -4.15 2.40 7.10
CA ILE A 39 -5.27 1.92 6.27
C ILE A 39 -5.21 2.53 4.85
N CYS A 40 -4.95 3.83 4.74
CA CYS A 40 -4.83 4.50 3.43
C CYS A 40 -3.64 3.97 2.62
N ASP A 41 -2.54 3.63 3.27
CA ASP A 41 -1.34 3.11 2.61
C ASP A 41 -1.65 1.76 1.93
N PHE A 42 -2.17 0.81 2.71
CA PHE A 42 -2.54 -0.52 2.20
C PHE A 42 -3.70 -0.47 1.20
N PHE A 43 -4.64 0.47 1.38
CA PHE A 43 -5.67 0.72 0.38
C PHE A 43 -5.03 1.10 -0.96
N MET A 44 -4.06 2.02 -0.94
CA MET A 44 -3.40 2.49 -2.14
C MET A 44 -2.60 1.39 -2.85
N GLU A 45 -2.03 0.43 -2.12
CA GLU A 45 -1.31 -0.72 -2.71
C GLU A 45 -2.19 -1.54 -3.68
N ASN A 46 -3.50 -1.62 -3.44
CA ASN A 46 -4.41 -2.37 -4.32
C ASN A 46 -4.41 -1.88 -5.76
N TRP A 47 -4.22 -0.58 -5.99
CA TRP A 47 -4.19 0.01 -7.33
C TRP A 47 -3.04 -0.52 -8.19
N LEU A 48 -1.98 -1.05 -7.59
CA LEU A 48 -0.86 -1.65 -8.32
C LEU A 48 -1.21 -2.99 -8.98
N TYR A 49 -2.39 -3.53 -8.71
CA TYR A 49 -2.87 -4.78 -9.30
C TYR A 49 -4.04 -4.59 -10.26
N GLU A 50 -4.49 -3.34 -10.44
CA GLU A 50 -5.48 -2.99 -11.45
C GLU A 50 -4.84 -2.99 -12.83
N THR A 51 -5.45 -3.74 -13.77
CA THR A 51 -4.92 -3.91 -15.13
C THR A 51 -4.67 -2.57 -15.81
N PHE A 52 -5.62 -1.63 -15.69
CA PHE A 52 -5.49 -0.32 -16.32
C PHE A 52 -4.36 0.52 -15.71
N MET A 53 -4.11 0.39 -14.40
CA MET A 53 -3.00 1.10 -13.73
C MET A 53 -1.67 0.53 -14.17
N LEU A 54 -1.52 -0.80 -14.13
CA LEU A 54 -0.29 -1.47 -14.58
C LEU A 54 0.07 -1.11 -16.02
N GLN A 55 -0.92 -1.03 -16.92
CA GLN A 55 -0.71 -0.58 -18.30
C GLN A 55 -0.25 0.89 -18.39
N LYS A 56 -0.79 1.78 -17.55
CA LYS A 56 -0.42 3.20 -17.56
C LYS A 56 0.96 3.48 -16.99
N ILE A 57 1.38 2.71 -15.98
CA ILE A 57 2.63 2.96 -15.26
C ILE A 57 3.81 2.11 -15.77
N SER A 58 3.55 1.12 -16.64
CA SER A 58 4.56 0.16 -17.10
C SER A 58 4.77 0.23 -18.61
N GLU A 59 5.96 0.67 -18.99
CA GLU A 59 6.46 0.63 -20.36
C GLU A 59 7.94 0.28 -20.38
N HIS A 60 8.43 -0.28 -21.48
CA HIS A 60 9.85 -0.50 -21.66
C HIS A 60 10.58 0.85 -21.79
N TYR A 61 11.54 1.13 -20.92
CA TYR A 61 12.18 2.44 -20.81
C TYR A 61 12.77 3.00 -22.13
N LYS A 62 13.35 2.13 -22.99
CA LYS A 62 13.84 2.49 -24.33
C LYS A 62 12.77 2.47 -25.43
N THR A 63 12.12 1.32 -25.65
CA THR A 63 11.23 1.11 -26.81
C THR A 63 9.81 1.67 -26.62
N LYS A 64 9.46 2.10 -25.40
CA LYS A 64 8.12 2.62 -25.04
C LYS A 64 6.99 1.64 -25.29
N GLN A 65 7.32 0.35 -25.47
CA GLN A 65 6.31 -0.69 -25.61
C GLN A 65 5.63 -0.93 -24.27
N PRO A 66 4.28 -1.05 -24.25
CA PRO A 66 3.55 -1.29 -23.02
C PRO A 66 3.84 -2.70 -22.50
N LEU A 67 3.60 -2.90 -21.20
CA LEU A 67 3.68 -4.22 -20.59
C LEU A 67 2.67 -5.19 -21.24
N PRO A 68 3.08 -6.38 -21.72
CA PRO A 68 2.18 -7.33 -22.35
C PRO A 68 1.06 -7.80 -21.42
N ALA A 69 -0.13 -8.05 -21.97
CA ALA A 69 -1.31 -8.47 -21.19
C ALA A 69 -1.06 -9.79 -20.41
N GLU A 70 -0.34 -10.73 -21.01
CA GLU A 70 0.03 -11.99 -20.36
C GLU A 70 0.89 -11.78 -19.11
N ALA A 71 1.83 -10.83 -19.16
CA ALA A 71 2.67 -10.48 -18.03
C ALA A 71 1.85 -9.84 -16.90
N ILE A 72 0.88 -8.98 -17.23
CA ILE A 72 -0.04 -8.38 -16.24
C ILE A 72 -0.85 -9.47 -15.51
N GLU A 73 -1.41 -10.43 -16.25
CA GLU A 73 -2.16 -11.53 -15.67
C GLU A 73 -1.27 -12.47 -14.84
N SER A 74 0.01 -12.62 -15.21
CA SER A 74 0.99 -13.32 -14.37
C SER A 74 1.23 -12.59 -13.04
N ILE A 75 1.47 -11.27 -13.07
CA ILE A 75 1.68 -10.45 -11.87
C ILE A 75 0.48 -10.54 -10.92
N LYS A 76 -0.74 -10.43 -11.45
CA LYS A 76 -1.98 -10.54 -10.67
C LYS A 76 -2.11 -11.91 -10.00
N ARG A 77 -1.85 -13.00 -10.72
CA ARG A 77 -1.85 -14.36 -10.16
C ARG A 77 -0.78 -14.54 -9.09
N MET A 78 0.41 -13.98 -9.30
CA MET A 78 1.51 -14.07 -8.32
C MET A 78 1.19 -13.39 -6.99
N ARG A 79 0.33 -12.35 -6.97
CA ARG A 79 -0.07 -11.65 -5.74
C ARG A 79 -0.59 -12.60 -4.67
N SER A 80 -1.50 -13.51 -5.04
CA SER A 80 -2.18 -14.41 -4.10
C SER A 80 -1.49 -15.77 -3.96
N SER A 81 -0.71 -16.19 -4.95
CA SER A 81 -0.12 -17.54 -4.99
C SER A 81 1.34 -17.58 -4.53
N HIS A 82 2.13 -16.53 -4.77
CA HIS A 82 3.56 -16.57 -4.52
C HIS A 82 3.90 -16.11 -3.10
N LEU A 83 4.30 -17.07 -2.25
CA LEU A 83 4.78 -16.84 -0.88
C LEU A 83 3.81 -16.05 0.02
N ALA A 84 2.51 -16.02 -0.30
CA ALA A 84 1.51 -15.31 0.50
C ALA A 84 1.48 -15.84 1.95
N GLY A 85 1.50 -17.16 2.13
CA GLY A 85 1.56 -17.79 3.46
C GLY A 85 2.83 -17.44 4.23
N TYR A 86 4.00 -17.48 3.58
CA TYR A 86 5.26 -17.10 4.24
C TYR A 86 5.26 -15.64 4.69
N LYS A 87 4.79 -14.71 3.85
CA LYS A 87 4.66 -13.29 4.20
C LYS A 87 3.73 -13.10 5.40
N LEU A 88 2.57 -13.74 5.39
CA LEU A 88 1.62 -13.68 6.51
C LEU A 88 2.24 -14.22 7.81
N CYS A 89 2.88 -15.40 7.76
CA CYS A 89 3.54 -15.97 8.94
C CYS A 89 4.63 -15.05 9.49
N LYS A 90 5.39 -14.38 8.61
CA LYS A 90 6.40 -13.41 9.03
C LYS A 90 5.79 -12.23 9.78
N GLU A 91 4.74 -11.62 9.24
CA GLU A 91 4.06 -10.49 9.90
C GLU A 91 3.45 -10.92 11.24
N LEU A 92 2.77 -12.07 11.28
CA LEU A 92 2.23 -12.64 12.53
C LEU A 92 3.31 -12.90 13.57
N TYR A 93 4.46 -13.43 13.16
CA TYR A 93 5.60 -13.66 14.05
C TYR A 93 6.12 -12.35 14.63
N LEU A 94 6.28 -11.31 13.79
CA LEU A 94 6.75 -10.00 14.26
C LEU A 94 5.75 -9.33 15.20
N SER A 95 4.45 -9.35 14.88
CA SER A 95 3.40 -8.84 15.76
C SER A 95 3.36 -9.59 17.09
N HIS A 96 3.46 -10.92 17.05
CA HIS A 96 3.43 -11.74 18.26
C HIS A 96 4.66 -11.50 19.14
N LEU A 97 5.85 -11.44 18.53
CA LEU A 97 7.09 -11.12 19.23
C LEU A 97 7.01 -9.76 19.93
N ASP A 98 6.48 -8.73 19.25
CA ASP A 98 6.30 -7.40 19.84
C ASP A 98 5.36 -7.43 21.05
N LEU A 99 4.24 -8.18 20.95
CA LEU A 99 3.30 -8.37 22.05
C LEU A 99 3.94 -9.11 23.23
N GLU A 100 4.67 -10.21 22.99
CA GLU A 100 5.35 -10.96 24.06
C GLU A 100 6.41 -10.13 24.81
N LEU A 101 7.08 -9.21 24.11
CA LEU A 101 8.09 -8.35 24.73
C LEU A 101 7.49 -7.22 25.58
N HIS A 102 6.23 -6.86 25.37
CA HIS A 102 5.57 -5.70 26.01
C HIS A 102 4.30 -6.05 26.82
N SER A 103 4.02 -7.34 27.02
CA SER A 103 2.92 -7.85 27.85
C SER A 103 3.28 -8.03 29.32
#